data_AF-A0A843MA61-F1
#
_entry.id   AF-A0A843MA61-F1
#
_cell.length_a   1.000
_cell.length_b   1.000
_cell.length_c   1.000
_cell.angle_alpha   90.00
_cell.angle_beta   90.00
_cell.angle_gamma   90.00
#
_symmetry.space_group_name_H-M   'P 1'
#
loop_
_entity.id
_entity.type
_entity.pdbx_description
1 polymer ?
#
loop_
_entity_poly.entity_id
_entity_poly.type
_entity_poly.pdbx_seq_one_letter_code
_entity_poly.pdbx_strand_id
1 'polypeptide(L)'
;MSFRTKRVFIATPFYMLFEFFLLKYFFLLFGGVKDVYLFIATLLLGGLQCIPMIFEEKKSTAAGRFCTEIFGIWQWAMLMILIDLIVIYTIKQFIGISLFAVCILLAVVPILGVYSYFHAHKLVVKEHTLKFDNLKEEVNIVHLSDIHFGAVRHKKIINHVADKLNELSDRCDIAIVSGDLADGSCVVKEDDFQAFKKVNMPIVFTPGNHDFYPGIENVCRAAKKAGMIILDDEKMEFKGLNIFGLSFTFGDKEDVSNEQLKQATDEDAVNIINYHVPYGWDLFTRLGYNLQ
;
A
#
# COMPACT_ATOMS: atom_id res chain seq x y z
N MET A 1 3.40 -4.74 -25.02
CA MET A 1 3.82 -3.81 -23.94
C MET A 1 2.71 -3.76 -22.92
N SER A 2 2.99 -4.03 -21.64
CA SER A 2 1.96 -4.04 -20.59
C SER A 2 1.32 -2.66 -20.44
N PHE A 3 0.11 -2.61 -19.86
CA PHE A 3 -0.58 -1.35 -19.58
C PHE A 3 0.28 -0.41 -18.73
N ARG A 4 0.95 -0.95 -17.71
CA ARG A 4 1.90 -0.21 -16.87
C ARG A 4 3.05 0.36 -17.68
N THR A 5 3.70 -0.46 -18.51
CA THR A 5 4.83 0.00 -19.33
C THR A 5 4.40 1.14 -20.28
N LYS A 6 3.22 1.04 -20.91
CA LYS A 6 2.65 2.14 -21.72
C LYS A 6 2.47 3.42 -20.91
N ARG A 7 1.88 3.32 -19.73
CA ARG A 7 1.66 4.46 -18.83
C ARG A 7 2.98 5.12 -18.43
N VAL A 8 4.01 4.34 -18.12
CA VAL A 8 5.35 4.87 -17.76
C VAL A 8 5.96 5.66 -18.92
N PHE A 9 5.96 5.11 -20.14
CA PHE A 9 6.50 5.82 -21.31
C PHE A 9 5.73 7.10 -21.65
N ILE A 10 4.40 7.09 -21.51
CA ILE A 10 3.57 8.27 -21.77
C ILE A 10 3.77 9.33 -20.69
N ALA A 11 3.82 8.93 -19.41
CA ALA A 11 3.86 9.87 -18.29
C ALA A 11 5.24 10.50 -18.08
N THR A 12 6.32 9.77 -18.37
CA THR A 12 7.69 10.22 -18.02
C THR A 12 8.07 11.55 -18.67
N PRO A 13 7.80 11.83 -19.96
CA PRO A 13 8.06 13.15 -20.53
C PRO A 13 7.37 14.30 -19.80
N PHE A 14 6.14 14.10 -19.31
CA PHE A 14 5.42 15.10 -18.52
C PHE A 14 6.05 15.28 -17.13
N TYR A 15 6.48 14.20 -16.48
CA TYR A 15 7.23 14.28 -15.22
C TYR A 15 8.54 15.03 -15.40
N MET A 16 9.30 14.74 -16.45
CA MET A 16 10.57 15.43 -16.74
C MET A 16 10.37 16.91 -17.04
N LEU A 17 9.28 17.27 -17.73
CA LEU A 17 8.91 18.67 -17.97
C LEU A 17 8.56 19.39 -16.67
N PHE A 18 7.76 18.75 -15.82
CA PHE A 18 7.43 19.24 -14.48
C PHE A 18 8.69 19.43 -13.63
N GLU A 19 9.57 18.42 -13.57
CA GLU A 19 10.86 18.46 -12.88
C GLU A 19 11.73 19.60 -13.37
N PHE A 20 11.79 19.84 -14.68
CA PHE A 20 12.58 20.91 -15.26
C PHE A 20 12.16 22.27 -14.72
N PHE A 21 10.86 22.57 -14.75
CA PHE A 21 10.35 23.83 -14.22
C PHE A 21 10.48 23.92 -12.70
N LEU A 22 10.21 22.83 -11.98
CA LEU A 22 10.37 22.79 -10.53
C LEU A 22 11.80 23.14 -10.12
N LEU A 23 12.79 22.48 -10.71
CA LEU A 23 14.20 22.75 -10.47
C LEU A 23 14.59 24.16 -10.90
N LYS A 24 14.08 24.65 -12.04
CA LYS A 24 14.33 26.02 -12.50
C LYS A 24 13.87 27.05 -11.49
N TYR A 25 12.63 26.95 -11.00
CA TYR A 25 12.09 27.87 -10.00
C TYR A 25 12.76 27.70 -8.63
N PHE A 26 13.17 26.48 -8.27
CA PHE A 26 13.98 26.25 -7.08
C PHE A 26 15.32 26.99 -7.17
N PHE A 27 16.09 26.78 -8.23
CA PHE A 27 17.41 27.39 -8.38
C PHE A 27 17.37 28.90 -8.62
N LEU A 28 16.28 29.45 -9.15
CA LEU A 28 16.08 30.91 -9.26
C LEU A 28 16.09 31.62 -7.90
N LEU A 29 15.77 30.93 -6.80
CA LEU A 29 15.92 31.46 -5.46
C LEU A 29 17.39 31.74 -5.07
N PHE A 30 18.34 31.13 -5.80
CA PHE A 30 19.78 31.17 -5.56
C PHE A 30 20.58 31.79 -6.71
N GLY A 31 19.92 32.57 -7.58
CA GLY A 31 20.57 33.21 -8.74
C GLY A 31 20.49 32.41 -10.05
N GLY A 32 19.83 31.25 -10.02
CA GLY A 32 19.55 30.45 -11.22
C GLY A 32 20.70 29.54 -11.65
N VAL A 33 20.36 28.61 -12.54
CA VAL A 33 21.29 27.66 -13.17
C VAL A 33 20.99 27.63 -14.66
N LYS A 34 22.01 27.40 -15.50
CA LYS A 34 21.82 27.31 -16.96
C LYS A 34 20.88 26.16 -17.30
N ASP A 35 19.95 26.42 -18.22
CA ASP A 35 18.93 25.44 -18.64
C ASP A 35 19.52 24.10 -19.11
N VAL A 36 20.72 24.08 -19.70
CA VAL A 36 21.40 22.84 -20.12
C VAL A 36 21.70 21.89 -18.95
N TYR A 37 22.07 22.41 -17.77
CA TYR A 37 22.34 21.57 -16.60
C TYR A 37 21.05 21.02 -16.02
N LEU A 38 20.00 21.83 -15.99
CA LEU A 38 18.67 21.41 -15.55
C LEU A 38 18.11 20.32 -16.48
N PHE A 39 18.28 20.48 -17.79
CA PHE A 39 17.87 19.48 -18.77
C PHE A 39 18.62 18.15 -18.59
N ILE A 40 19.94 18.18 -18.36
CA ILE A 40 20.70 16.96 -18.08
C ILE A 40 20.21 16.31 -16.77
N ALA A 41 19.98 17.09 -15.72
CA ALA A 41 19.48 16.57 -14.45
C ALA A 41 18.11 15.89 -14.61
N THR A 42 17.18 16.49 -15.36
CA THR A 42 15.85 15.92 -15.57
C THR A 42 15.87 14.67 -16.45
N LEU A 43 16.79 14.58 -17.42
CA LEU A 43 17.04 13.34 -18.16
C LEU A 43 17.50 12.21 -17.23
N LEU A 44 18.42 12.50 -16.30
CA LEU A 44 18.91 11.50 -15.33
C LEU A 44 17.82 11.06 -14.35
N LEU A 45 17.04 11.99 -13.82
CA LEU A 45 15.90 11.71 -12.93
C LEU A 45 14.78 10.95 -13.64
N GLY A 46 14.44 11.34 -14.87
CA GLY A 46 13.51 10.59 -15.71
C GLY A 46 14.00 9.17 -16.01
N GLY A 47 15.30 8.97 -16.16
CA GLY A 47 15.92 7.64 -16.25
C GLY A 47 15.75 6.83 -14.96
N LEU A 48 16.01 7.44 -13.80
CA LEU A 48 15.83 6.85 -12.47
C LEU A 48 14.37 6.43 -12.23
N GLN A 49 13.41 7.15 -12.81
CA GLN A 49 11.99 6.81 -12.80
C GLN A 49 11.66 5.62 -13.74
N CYS A 50 11.99 5.77 -15.02
CA CYS A 50 11.56 4.86 -16.07
C CYS A 50 12.15 3.45 -15.91
N ILE A 51 13.45 3.38 -15.66
CA ILE A 51 14.21 2.13 -15.74
C ILE A 51 13.70 1.14 -14.68
N PRO A 52 13.66 1.47 -13.38
CA PRO A 52 13.20 0.52 -12.36
C PRO A 52 11.76 0.06 -12.60
N MET A 53 10.85 0.97 -12.97
CA MET A 53 9.45 0.61 -13.19
C MET A 53 9.23 -0.41 -14.31
N ILE A 54 10.06 -0.38 -15.36
CA ILE A 54 9.98 -1.33 -16.49
C ILE A 54 10.57 -2.70 -16.11
N PHE A 55 11.63 -2.72 -15.31
CA PHE A 55 12.35 -3.94 -14.97
C PHE A 55 11.76 -4.67 -13.75
N GLU A 56 11.28 -3.94 -12.73
CA GLU A 56 10.71 -4.55 -11.51
C GLU A 56 9.44 -5.37 -11.81
N GLU A 57 8.65 -4.98 -12.82
CA GLU A 57 7.48 -5.74 -13.30
C GLU A 57 7.85 -7.14 -13.82
N LYS A 58 9.08 -7.32 -14.33
CA LYS A 58 9.54 -8.61 -14.88
C LYS A 58 10.38 -9.38 -13.88
N LYS A 59 11.29 -8.69 -13.19
CA LYS A 59 12.23 -9.27 -12.25
C LYS A 59 12.67 -8.23 -11.23
N SER A 60 12.23 -8.41 -9.99
CA SER A 60 12.70 -7.58 -8.88
C SER A 60 14.17 -7.85 -8.55
N THR A 61 14.97 -6.78 -8.44
CA THR A 61 16.39 -6.84 -8.05
C THR A 61 16.70 -5.88 -6.92
N ALA A 62 17.74 -6.12 -6.13
CA ALA A 62 18.09 -5.20 -5.04
C ALA A 62 18.36 -3.77 -5.53
N ALA A 63 19.03 -3.62 -6.68
CA ALA A 63 19.29 -2.31 -7.29
C ALA A 63 18.01 -1.65 -7.81
N GLY A 64 17.14 -2.39 -8.52
CA GLY A 64 15.88 -1.84 -9.02
C GLY A 64 14.96 -1.39 -7.88
N ARG A 65 14.88 -2.18 -6.81
CA ARG A 65 14.15 -1.82 -5.58
C ARG A 65 14.70 -0.56 -4.91
N PHE A 66 16.02 -0.48 -4.76
CA PHE A 66 16.68 0.72 -4.23
C PHE A 66 16.35 1.96 -5.07
N CYS A 67 16.48 1.88 -6.39
CA CYS A 67 16.13 2.99 -7.28
C CYS A 67 14.65 3.36 -7.18
N THR A 68 13.75 2.38 -7.03
CA THR A 68 12.30 2.60 -6.86
C THR A 68 11.99 3.32 -5.55
N GLU A 69 12.67 2.94 -4.46
CA GLU A 69 12.53 3.60 -3.16
C GLU A 69 13.01 5.05 -3.21
N ILE A 70 14.21 5.30 -3.76
CA ILE A 70 14.74 6.66 -3.96
C ILE A 70 13.80 7.49 -4.84
N PHE A 71 13.28 6.90 -5.91
CA PHE A 71 12.32 7.56 -6.78
C PHE A 71 11.02 7.92 -6.05
N GLY A 72 10.47 7.01 -5.23
CA GLY A 72 9.28 7.30 -4.42
C GLY A 72 9.48 8.45 -3.43
N ILE A 73 10.65 8.49 -2.77
CA ILE A 73 11.04 9.61 -1.90
C ILE A 73 11.16 10.91 -2.72
N TRP A 74 11.76 10.84 -3.90
CA TRP A 74 11.90 11.98 -4.81
C TRP A 74 10.55 12.52 -5.27
N GLN A 75 9.59 11.65 -5.64
CA GLN A 75 8.24 12.06 -6.03
C GLN A 75 7.52 12.84 -4.93
N TRP A 76 7.60 12.33 -3.69
CA TRP A 76 7.03 13.04 -2.55
C TRP A 76 7.74 14.39 -2.33
N ALA A 77 9.07 14.41 -2.38
CA ALA A 77 9.86 15.62 -2.18
C ALA A 77 9.55 16.69 -3.23
N MET A 78 9.38 16.31 -4.50
CA MET A 78 9.03 17.25 -5.56
C MET A 78 7.69 17.94 -5.33
N LEU A 79 6.67 17.20 -4.88
CA LEU A 79 5.37 17.78 -4.56
C LEU A 79 5.47 18.76 -3.39
N MET A 80 6.23 18.41 -2.35
CA MET A 80 6.43 19.30 -1.19
C MET A 80 7.24 20.53 -1.56
N ILE A 81 8.30 20.38 -2.36
CA ILE A 81 9.08 21.50 -2.90
C ILE A 81 8.18 22.40 -3.74
N LEU A 82 7.27 21.85 -4.57
CA LEU A 82 6.35 22.65 -5.35
C LEU A 82 5.47 23.53 -4.44
N ILE A 83 4.88 22.94 -3.39
CA ILE A 83 4.05 23.65 -2.41
C ILE A 83 4.88 24.76 -1.74
N ASP A 84 6.09 24.44 -1.28
CA ASP A 84 6.99 25.40 -0.65
C ASP A 84 7.38 26.54 -1.60
N LEU A 85 7.68 26.23 -2.86
CA LEU A 85 7.99 27.25 -3.87
C LEU A 85 6.78 28.17 -4.12
N ILE A 86 5.57 27.63 -4.21
CA ILE A 86 4.35 28.44 -4.34
C ILE A 86 4.27 29.40 -3.15
N VAL A 87 4.41 28.91 -1.92
CA VAL A 87 4.38 29.74 -0.71
C VAL A 87 5.46 30.83 -0.74
N ILE A 88 6.71 30.45 -1.01
CA ILE A 88 7.87 31.36 -1.06
C ILE A 88 7.65 32.46 -2.11
N TYR A 89 7.25 32.09 -3.33
CA TYR A 89 7.06 33.04 -4.42
C TYR A 89 5.83 33.93 -4.21
N THR A 90 4.77 33.43 -3.59
CA THR A 90 3.60 34.23 -3.19
C THR A 90 3.99 35.26 -2.13
N ILE A 91 4.69 34.87 -1.07
CA ILE A 91 5.14 35.82 -0.02
C ILE A 91 6.04 36.90 -0.63
N LYS A 92 6.94 36.52 -1.55
CA LYS A 92 7.82 37.45 -2.28
C LYS A 92 7.08 38.52 -3.08
N GLN A 93 5.82 38.31 -3.46
CA GLN A 93 5.03 39.34 -4.16
C GLN A 93 4.63 40.50 -3.23
N PHE A 94 4.52 40.24 -1.93
CA PHE A 94 4.03 41.21 -0.95
C PHE A 94 5.15 41.78 -0.08
N ILE A 95 6.15 40.97 0.27
CA ILE A 95 7.25 41.38 1.13
C ILE A 95 8.60 40.82 0.65
N GLY A 96 9.67 41.56 0.88
CA GLY A 96 11.03 41.07 0.68
C GLY A 96 11.38 40.03 1.76
N ILE A 97 11.82 38.85 1.33
CA ILE A 97 12.31 37.80 2.22
C ILE A 97 13.82 37.62 2.06
N SER A 98 14.53 37.48 3.18
CA SER A 98 15.97 37.22 3.16
C SER A 98 16.27 35.81 2.65
N LEU A 99 17.47 35.60 2.12
CA LEU A 99 17.93 34.27 1.72
C LEU A 99 17.90 33.29 2.90
N PHE A 100 18.22 33.76 4.10
CA PHE A 100 18.16 32.94 5.31
C PHE A 100 16.74 32.42 5.59
N ALA A 101 15.72 33.28 5.47
CA ALA A 101 14.33 32.87 5.62
C ALA A 101 13.90 31.85 4.54
N VAL A 102 14.35 32.05 3.29
CA VAL A 102 14.13 31.09 2.20
C VAL A 102 14.73 29.72 2.53
N CYS A 103 15.97 29.69 3.02
CA CYS A 103 16.62 28.43 3.40
C CYS A 103 15.89 27.72 4.54
N ILE A 104 15.36 28.46 5.53
CA ILE A 104 14.55 27.87 6.62
C ILE A 104 13.28 27.22 6.05
N LEU A 105 12.57 27.93 5.16
CA LEU A 105 11.35 27.40 4.56
C LEU A 105 11.65 26.12 3.77
N LEU A 106 12.67 26.14 2.91
CA LEU A 106 13.07 24.96 2.13
C LEU A 106 13.57 23.80 2.99
N ALA A 107 14.13 24.07 4.18
CA ALA A 107 14.58 23.03 5.11
C ALA A 107 13.41 22.26 5.76
N VAL A 108 12.18 22.79 5.70
CA VAL A 108 10.99 22.10 6.21
C VAL A 108 10.78 20.78 5.47
N VAL A 109 10.94 20.74 4.13
CA VAL A 109 10.74 19.52 3.32
C VAL A 109 11.61 18.35 3.79
N PRO A 110 12.96 18.44 3.85
CA PRO A 110 13.78 17.31 4.28
C PRO A 110 13.55 16.93 5.74
N ILE A 111 13.28 17.89 6.64
CA ILE A 111 12.98 17.59 8.05
C ILE A 111 11.68 16.78 8.17
N LEU A 112 10.61 17.23 7.50
CA LEU A 112 9.35 16.50 7.46
C LEU A 112 9.48 15.17 6.74
N GLY A 113 10.32 15.09 5.71
CA GLY A 113 10.58 13.86 4.96
C GLY A 113 11.20 12.79 5.84
N VAL A 114 12.25 13.14 6.60
CA VAL A 114 12.90 12.23 7.55
C VAL A 114 11.93 11.81 8.64
N TYR A 115 11.24 12.75 9.27
CA TYR A 115 10.25 12.47 10.31
C TYR A 115 9.14 11.53 9.82
N SER A 116 8.54 11.86 8.66
CA SER A 116 7.45 11.08 8.07
C SER A 116 7.90 9.71 7.62
N TYR A 117 9.12 9.58 7.08
CA TYR A 117 9.69 8.28 6.70
C TYR A 117 9.76 7.36 7.91
N PHE A 118 10.38 7.80 9.01
CA PHE A 118 10.46 6.97 10.22
C PHE A 118 9.08 6.66 10.81
N HIS A 119 8.18 7.65 10.85
CA HIS A 119 6.83 7.46 11.38
C HIS A 119 6.02 6.44 10.55
N ALA A 120 6.09 6.53 9.22
CA ALA A 120 5.40 5.61 8.29
C ALA A 120 6.00 4.19 8.25
N HIS A 121 7.16 3.97 8.88
CA HIS A 121 7.80 2.65 8.98
C HIS A 121 7.56 1.98 10.35
N LYS A 122 6.82 2.63 11.25
CA LYS A 122 6.48 2.08 12.56
C LYS A 122 5.11 1.40 12.53
N LEU A 123 5.07 0.09 12.78
CA LEU A 123 3.80 -0.59 13.05
C LEU A 123 3.27 -0.23 14.43
N VAL A 124 2.01 0.18 14.50
CA VAL A 124 1.31 0.52 15.74
C VAL A 124 0.06 -0.36 15.84
N VAL A 125 -0.07 -1.09 16.93
CA VAL A 125 -1.28 -1.88 17.22
C VAL A 125 -2.29 -0.97 17.90
N LYS A 126 -3.51 -0.93 17.37
CA LYS A 126 -4.65 -0.25 17.98
C LYS A 126 -5.67 -1.29 18.39
N GLU A 127 -6.19 -1.17 19.60
CA GLU A 127 -7.10 -2.15 20.19
C GLU A 127 -8.51 -1.57 20.25
N HIS A 128 -9.47 -2.36 19.81
CA HIS A 128 -10.88 -2.03 19.82
C HIS A 128 -11.66 -3.22 20.37
N THR A 129 -12.57 -2.96 21.30
CA THR A 129 -13.45 -3.99 21.87
C THR A 129 -14.86 -3.79 21.34
N LEU A 130 -15.37 -4.80 20.63
CA LEU A 130 -16.75 -4.87 20.18
C LEU A 130 -17.52 -5.87 21.05
N LYS A 131 -18.83 -5.66 21.20
CA LYS A 131 -19.70 -6.55 21.97
C LYS A 131 -20.83 -7.03 21.07
N PHE A 132 -21.02 -8.35 21.04
CA PHE A 132 -22.09 -9.02 20.30
C PHE A 132 -22.78 -10.01 21.22
N ASP A 133 -24.10 -9.99 21.26
CA ASP A 133 -24.90 -10.82 22.18
C ASP A 133 -24.85 -12.31 21.83
N ASN A 134 -24.58 -12.64 20.56
CA ASN A 134 -24.52 -14.00 20.01
C ASN A 134 -23.09 -14.58 19.98
N LEU A 135 -22.10 -13.90 20.56
CA LEU A 135 -20.72 -14.39 20.60
C LEU A 135 -20.58 -15.50 21.67
N LYS A 136 -20.08 -16.68 21.27
CA LYS A 136 -19.99 -17.87 22.13
C LYS A 136 -18.85 -17.79 23.15
N GLU A 137 -17.74 -17.14 22.79
CA GLU A 137 -16.56 -16.93 23.64
C GLU A 137 -15.83 -15.65 23.21
N GLU A 138 -14.96 -15.10 24.07
CA GLU A 138 -14.12 -13.97 23.68
C GLU A 138 -13.14 -14.39 22.57
N VAL A 139 -13.08 -13.60 21.50
CA VAL A 139 -12.17 -13.84 20.36
C VAL A 139 -11.42 -12.55 20.05
N ASN A 140 -10.08 -12.63 20.05
CA ASN A 140 -9.19 -11.53 19.74
C ASN A 140 -8.66 -11.67 18.31
N ILE A 141 -9.03 -10.73 17.45
CA ILE A 141 -8.68 -10.73 16.02
C ILE A 141 -7.63 -9.66 15.75
N VAL A 142 -6.53 -10.04 15.08
CA VAL A 142 -5.63 -9.06 14.47
C VAL A 142 -6.13 -8.75 13.06
N HIS A 143 -6.63 -7.55 12.84
CA HIS A 143 -7.00 -7.10 11.50
C HIS A 143 -5.88 -6.25 10.88
N LEU A 144 -5.57 -6.53 9.62
CA LEU A 144 -4.64 -5.75 8.81
C LEU A 144 -5.13 -5.74 7.35
N SER A 145 -4.75 -4.70 6.61
CA SER A 145 -5.02 -4.56 5.19
C SER A 145 -3.77 -3.99 4.51
N ASP A 146 -3.72 -3.99 3.18
CA ASP A 146 -2.78 -3.16 2.42
C ASP A 146 -1.31 -3.37 2.83
N ILE A 147 -0.92 -4.64 2.99
CA ILE A 147 0.47 -5.00 3.33
C ILE A 147 1.41 -4.54 2.19
N HIS A 148 0.93 -4.57 0.94
CA HIS A 148 1.60 -4.06 -0.25
C HIS A 148 3.03 -4.61 -0.38
N PHE A 149 3.16 -5.94 -0.44
CA PHE A 149 4.39 -6.56 -0.91
C PHE A 149 4.70 -6.10 -2.33
N GLY A 150 5.88 -5.53 -2.52
CA GLY A 150 6.28 -4.93 -3.78
C GLY A 150 7.74 -4.51 -3.85
N ALA A 151 8.11 -3.79 -4.90
CA ALA A 151 9.46 -3.34 -5.16
C ALA A 151 10.04 -2.48 -4.02
N VAL A 152 9.25 -1.65 -3.34
CA VAL A 152 9.77 -0.78 -2.26
C VAL A 152 9.99 -1.58 -0.97
N ARG A 153 8.95 -2.22 -0.45
CA ARG A 153 8.98 -2.88 0.86
C ARG A 153 9.44 -4.34 0.80
N HIS A 154 9.04 -5.04 -0.25
CA HIS A 154 9.38 -6.43 -0.57
C HIS A 154 9.34 -7.35 0.67
N LYS A 155 10.40 -8.13 0.92
CA LYS A 155 10.44 -9.09 2.04
C LYS A 155 10.53 -8.41 3.40
N LYS A 156 10.93 -7.14 3.47
CA LYS A 156 11.07 -6.44 4.75
C LYS A 156 9.71 -6.29 5.43
N ILE A 157 8.66 -5.89 4.69
CA ILE A 157 7.32 -5.75 5.28
C ILE A 157 6.74 -7.09 5.71
N ILE A 158 6.91 -8.14 4.90
CA ILE A 158 6.42 -9.48 5.23
C ILE A 158 7.06 -10.01 6.52
N ASN A 159 8.38 -9.90 6.65
CA ASN A 159 9.07 -10.28 7.89
C ASN A 159 8.58 -9.45 9.07
N HIS A 160 8.48 -8.13 8.90
CA HIS A 160 8.08 -7.23 9.97
C HIS A 160 6.64 -7.47 10.46
N VAL A 161 5.72 -7.75 9.54
CA VAL A 161 4.34 -8.13 9.88
C VAL A 161 4.30 -9.51 10.54
N ALA A 162 5.03 -10.51 10.01
CA ALA A 162 5.07 -11.84 10.60
C ALA A 162 5.64 -11.84 12.03
N ASP A 163 6.72 -11.09 12.27
CA ASP A 163 7.29 -10.91 13.61
C ASP A 163 6.27 -10.25 14.53
N LYS A 164 5.55 -9.22 14.04
CA LYS A 164 4.52 -8.55 14.83
C LYS A 164 3.32 -9.42 15.15
N LEU A 165 2.88 -10.25 14.21
CA LEU A 165 1.81 -11.23 14.44
C LEU A 165 2.24 -12.26 15.48
N ASN A 166 3.48 -12.76 15.41
CA ASN A 166 4.02 -13.67 16.41
C ASN A 166 4.05 -13.07 17.82
N GLU A 167 4.43 -11.80 17.97
CA GLU A 167 4.34 -11.09 19.27
C GLU A 167 2.90 -11.02 19.80
N LEU A 168 1.90 -11.07 18.92
CA LEU A 168 0.48 -11.00 19.28
C LEU A 168 -0.17 -12.37 19.46
N SER A 169 0.47 -13.46 19.02
CA SER A 169 -0.05 -14.83 19.10
C SER A 169 -0.32 -15.34 20.51
N ASP A 170 0.30 -14.76 21.54
CA ASP A 170 0.02 -15.14 22.93
C ASP A 170 -1.35 -14.65 23.43
N ARG A 171 -1.97 -13.69 22.72
CA ARG A 171 -3.23 -13.04 23.15
C ARG A 171 -4.28 -12.85 22.06
N CYS A 172 -3.94 -13.16 20.81
CA CYS A 172 -4.83 -13.08 19.65
C CYS A 172 -5.02 -14.47 19.05
N ASP A 173 -6.24 -14.75 18.59
CA ASP A 173 -6.65 -16.07 18.13
C ASP A 173 -6.48 -16.27 16.63
N ILE A 174 -6.64 -15.20 15.85
CA ILE A 174 -6.65 -15.24 14.39
C ILE A 174 -6.23 -13.87 13.82
N ALA A 175 -5.54 -13.89 12.68
CA ALA A 175 -5.30 -12.69 11.89
C ALA A 175 -6.17 -12.70 10.62
N ILE A 176 -6.69 -11.54 10.24
CA ILE A 176 -7.45 -11.33 9.01
C ILE A 176 -6.77 -10.26 8.18
N VAL A 177 -6.47 -10.59 6.92
CA VAL A 177 -5.91 -9.71 5.90
C VAL A 177 -6.99 -9.37 4.87
N SER A 178 -7.44 -8.12 4.85
CA SER A 178 -8.48 -7.59 3.95
C SER A 178 -7.89 -7.02 2.67
N GLY A 179 -7.28 -7.89 1.88
CA GLY A 179 -6.77 -7.55 0.55
C GLY A 179 -5.43 -6.83 0.52
N ASP A 180 -4.96 -6.66 -0.71
CA ASP A 180 -3.74 -5.97 -1.08
C ASP A 180 -2.51 -6.47 -0.32
N LEU A 181 -2.36 -7.80 -0.33
CA LEU A 181 -1.17 -8.47 0.16
C LEU A 181 0.04 -8.14 -0.73
N ALA A 182 -0.18 -8.01 -2.04
CA ALA A 182 0.78 -7.52 -3.03
C ALA A 182 0.33 -6.22 -3.69
N ASP A 183 1.27 -5.36 -4.10
CA ASP A 183 0.99 -4.02 -4.64
C ASP A 183 0.97 -3.94 -6.18
N GLY A 184 1.39 -5.01 -6.86
CA GLY A 184 1.54 -5.06 -8.32
C GLY A 184 2.78 -4.38 -8.89
N SER A 185 3.68 -3.89 -8.04
CA SER A 185 4.89 -3.18 -8.46
C SER A 185 6.00 -4.14 -8.92
N CYS A 186 5.99 -5.41 -8.48
CA CYS A 186 6.87 -6.47 -8.96
C CYS A 186 6.20 -7.85 -8.98
N VAL A 187 6.86 -8.85 -9.58
CA VAL A 187 6.42 -10.25 -9.54
C VAL A 187 6.40 -10.81 -8.12
N VAL A 188 5.42 -11.67 -7.83
CA VAL A 188 5.35 -12.45 -6.58
C VAL A 188 5.85 -13.87 -6.85
N LYS A 189 6.86 -14.31 -6.09
CA LYS A 189 7.35 -15.68 -6.12
C LYS A 189 6.71 -16.48 -5.00
N GLU A 190 6.69 -17.79 -5.19
CA GLU A 190 6.08 -18.73 -4.26
C GLU A 190 6.61 -18.63 -2.82
N ASP A 191 7.89 -18.25 -2.66
CA ASP A 191 8.55 -18.15 -1.35
C ASP A 191 8.61 -16.73 -0.78
N ASP A 192 7.92 -15.77 -1.38
CA ASP A 192 8.00 -14.38 -0.95
C ASP A 192 7.21 -14.11 0.35
N PHE A 193 6.22 -14.94 0.67
CA PHE A 193 5.40 -14.83 1.89
C PHE A 193 5.79 -15.79 3.01
N GLN A 194 6.87 -16.56 2.86
CA GLN A 194 7.24 -17.67 3.77
C GLN A 194 7.41 -17.29 5.24
N ALA A 195 7.64 -16.01 5.57
CA ALA A 195 7.75 -15.59 6.97
C ALA A 195 6.45 -15.86 7.74
N PHE A 196 5.29 -15.75 7.10
CA PHE A 196 3.99 -16.04 7.72
C PHE A 196 3.84 -17.49 8.19
N LYS A 197 4.60 -18.43 7.62
CA LYS A 197 4.59 -19.83 8.04
C LYS A 197 5.06 -20.03 9.48
N LYS A 198 5.81 -19.07 10.03
CA LYS A 198 6.31 -19.07 11.41
C LYS A 198 5.32 -18.43 12.38
N VAL A 199 4.19 -17.92 11.90
CA VAL A 199 3.20 -17.23 12.74
C VAL A 199 2.38 -18.28 13.49
N ASN A 200 2.34 -18.16 14.82
CA ASN A 200 1.65 -19.10 15.70
C ASN A 200 0.14 -18.79 15.85
N MET A 201 -0.52 -18.39 14.77
CA MET A 201 -1.97 -18.24 14.69
C MET A 201 -2.44 -18.43 13.23
N PRO A 202 -3.68 -18.86 12.97
CA PRO A 202 -4.22 -18.85 11.61
C PRO A 202 -4.25 -17.43 11.04
N ILE A 203 -3.90 -17.30 9.76
CA ILE A 203 -3.97 -16.04 9.01
C ILE A 203 -4.93 -16.24 7.84
N VAL A 204 -6.04 -15.51 7.86
CA VAL A 204 -7.03 -15.46 6.80
C VAL A 204 -6.67 -14.35 5.83
N PHE A 205 -6.80 -14.60 4.54
CA PHE A 205 -6.55 -13.62 3.48
C PHE A 205 -7.66 -13.66 2.45
N THR A 206 -8.21 -12.50 2.13
CA THR A 206 -9.14 -12.30 1.01
C THR A 206 -8.49 -11.35 0.01
N PRO A 207 -8.39 -11.70 -1.28
CA PRO A 207 -7.78 -10.85 -2.29
C PRO A 207 -8.41 -9.47 -2.46
N GLY A 208 -7.54 -8.45 -2.53
CA GLY A 208 -7.88 -7.08 -2.93
C GLY A 208 -7.64 -6.84 -4.42
N ASN A 209 -7.79 -5.59 -4.87
CA ASN A 209 -7.63 -5.27 -6.29
C ASN A 209 -6.16 -5.27 -6.75
N HIS A 210 -5.20 -4.93 -5.89
CA HIS A 210 -3.79 -4.94 -6.27
C HIS A 210 -3.20 -6.35 -6.38
N ASP A 211 -3.80 -7.34 -5.72
CA ASP A 211 -3.37 -8.74 -5.77
C ASP A 211 -3.53 -9.36 -7.18
N PHE A 212 -4.38 -8.78 -8.04
CA PHE A 212 -4.55 -9.23 -9.42
C PHE A 212 -3.42 -8.77 -10.35
N TYR A 213 -2.74 -7.66 -10.03
CA TYR A 213 -1.69 -7.10 -10.90
C TYR A 213 -0.47 -8.00 -11.12
N PRO A 214 0.11 -8.67 -10.11
CA PRO A 214 1.19 -9.64 -10.32
C PRO A 214 0.68 -11.02 -10.80
N GLY A 215 -0.63 -11.16 -11.03
CA GLY A 215 -1.34 -12.40 -11.30
C GLY A 215 -1.84 -13.05 -10.02
N ILE A 216 -3.16 -13.08 -9.83
CA ILE A 216 -3.81 -13.55 -8.60
C ILE A 216 -3.38 -14.96 -8.20
N GLU A 217 -3.19 -15.86 -9.16
CA GLU A 217 -2.70 -17.22 -8.90
C GLU A 217 -1.31 -17.24 -8.25
N ASN A 218 -0.43 -16.30 -8.59
CA ASN A 218 0.90 -16.21 -8.00
C ASN A 218 0.81 -15.79 -6.53
N VAL A 219 -0.04 -14.80 -6.23
CA VAL A 219 -0.29 -14.32 -4.87
C VAL A 219 -0.91 -15.45 -4.03
N CYS A 220 -1.99 -16.05 -4.52
CA CYS A 220 -2.68 -17.12 -3.80
C CYS A 220 -1.79 -18.36 -3.60
N ARG A 221 -0.95 -18.73 -4.57
CA ARG A 221 -0.01 -19.84 -4.42
C ARG A 221 1.05 -19.54 -3.35
N ALA A 222 1.63 -18.33 -3.37
CA ALA A 222 2.60 -17.92 -2.37
C ALA A 222 1.97 -17.85 -0.96
N ALA A 223 0.76 -17.33 -0.84
CA ALA A 223 0.02 -17.21 0.42
C ALA A 223 -0.35 -18.60 0.98
N LYS A 224 -0.88 -19.51 0.15
CA LYS A 224 -1.14 -20.91 0.53
C LYS A 224 0.14 -21.62 0.98
N LYS A 225 1.25 -21.46 0.24
CA LYS A 225 2.54 -22.07 0.62
C LYS A 225 3.08 -21.54 1.94
N ALA A 226 2.77 -20.28 2.27
CA ALA A 226 3.09 -19.66 3.54
C ALA A 226 2.13 -20.05 4.69
N GLY A 227 1.12 -20.91 4.44
CA GLY A 227 0.20 -21.39 5.46
C GLY A 227 -1.01 -20.49 5.72
N MET A 228 -1.26 -19.51 4.86
CA MET A 228 -2.45 -18.65 4.96
C MET A 228 -3.70 -19.37 4.43
N ILE A 229 -4.85 -19.11 5.07
CA ILE A 229 -6.18 -19.56 4.65
C ILE A 229 -6.71 -18.51 3.69
N ILE A 230 -7.00 -18.90 2.46
CA ILE A 230 -7.53 -17.98 1.45
C ILE A 230 -9.03 -18.13 1.38
N LEU A 231 -9.76 -17.03 1.52
CA LEU A 231 -11.20 -16.96 1.30
C LEU A 231 -11.45 -16.08 0.07
N ASP A 232 -11.81 -16.71 -1.04
CA ASP A 232 -12.12 -16.08 -2.32
C ASP A 232 -13.58 -16.40 -2.69
N ASP A 233 -14.50 -15.56 -2.20
CA ASP A 233 -15.95 -15.79 -2.18
C ASP A 233 -16.36 -17.05 -1.40
N GLU A 234 -15.59 -17.35 -0.36
CA GLU A 234 -15.76 -18.51 0.51
C GLU A 234 -15.92 -18.07 1.97
N LYS A 235 -16.51 -18.94 2.80
CA LYS A 235 -16.61 -18.74 4.25
C LYS A 235 -15.84 -19.77 5.06
N MET A 236 -15.49 -19.39 6.27
CA MET A 236 -15.02 -20.30 7.31
C MET A 236 -15.65 -19.97 8.66
N GLU A 237 -15.80 -20.98 9.49
CA GLU A 237 -16.21 -20.82 10.88
C GLU A 237 -14.97 -20.82 11.79
N PHE A 238 -14.96 -19.95 12.78
CA PHE A 238 -13.89 -19.89 13.79
C PHE A 238 -14.42 -19.38 15.11
N LYS A 239 -14.45 -20.21 16.16
CA LYS A 239 -14.84 -19.80 17.53
C LYS A 239 -16.20 -19.06 17.61
N GLY A 240 -17.20 -19.50 16.84
CA GLY A 240 -18.51 -18.84 16.78
C GLY A 240 -18.58 -17.59 15.90
N LEU A 241 -17.51 -17.29 15.16
CA LEU A 241 -17.49 -16.34 14.06
C LEU A 241 -17.78 -17.06 12.74
N ASN A 242 -18.54 -16.43 11.86
CA ASN A 242 -18.66 -16.80 10.45
C ASN A 242 -17.94 -15.74 9.62
N ILE A 243 -16.79 -16.08 9.05
CA ILE A 243 -15.94 -15.16 8.29
C ILE A 243 -16.13 -15.46 6.81
N PHE A 244 -16.75 -14.53 6.07
CA PHE A 244 -16.90 -14.61 4.61
C PHE A 244 -15.88 -13.69 3.94
N GLY A 245 -15.02 -14.24 3.09
CA GLY A 245 -14.10 -13.46 2.28
C GLY A 245 -14.73 -13.07 0.95
N LEU A 246 -15.14 -11.81 0.81
CA LEU A 246 -15.62 -11.28 -0.46
C LEU A 246 -14.44 -10.78 -1.27
N SER A 247 -14.11 -11.44 -2.38
CA SER A 247 -13.00 -11.01 -3.20
C SER A 247 -13.33 -9.74 -3.98
N PHE A 248 -12.32 -8.93 -4.28
CA PHE A 248 -12.51 -7.80 -5.17
C PHE A 248 -12.81 -8.26 -6.61
N THR A 249 -13.88 -7.75 -7.19
CA THR A 249 -14.25 -8.01 -8.59
C THR A 249 -13.28 -7.29 -9.52
N PHE A 250 -12.40 -8.06 -10.17
CA PHE A 250 -11.41 -7.53 -11.09
C PHE A 250 -11.40 -8.30 -12.41
N GLY A 251 -11.33 -7.58 -13.53
CA GLY A 251 -11.31 -8.19 -14.86
C GLY A 251 -12.64 -8.86 -15.19
N ASP A 252 -12.59 -10.15 -15.52
CA ASP A 252 -13.76 -10.95 -15.95
C ASP A 252 -14.43 -11.71 -14.79
N LYS A 253 -14.01 -11.50 -13.53
CA LYS A 253 -14.66 -12.10 -12.36
C LYS A 253 -16.07 -11.53 -12.22
N GLU A 254 -17.06 -12.39 -12.02
CA GLU A 254 -18.44 -11.97 -11.75
C GLU A 254 -18.59 -11.55 -10.28
N ASP A 255 -19.48 -10.58 -10.05
CA ASP A 255 -19.85 -10.15 -8.70
C ASP A 255 -20.64 -11.24 -7.96
N VAL A 256 -20.37 -11.39 -6.67
CA VAL A 256 -21.23 -12.20 -5.78
C VAL A 256 -22.57 -11.48 -5.60
N SER A 257 -23.67 -12.15 -5.92
CA SER A 257 -25.01 -11.58 -5.79
C SER A 257 -25.42 -11.37 -4.32
N ASN A 258 -26.34 -10.44 -4.08
CA ASN A 258 -26.90 -10.20 -2.74
C ASN A 258 -27.52 -11.46 -2.12
N GLU A 259 -28.13 -12.32 -2.94
CA GLU A 259 -28.71 -13.59 -2.47
C GLU A 259 -27.62 -14.56 -2.00
N GLN A 260 -26.50 -14.67 -2.72
CA GLN A 260 -25.35 -15.47 -2.31
C GLN A 260 -24.72 -14.92 -1.02
N LEU A 261 -24.54 -13.59 -0.94
CA LEU A 261 -24.03 -12.93 0.26
C LEU A 261 -24.91 -13.18 1.48
N LYS A 262 -26.24 -13.16 1.31
CA LYS A 262 -27.19 -13.49 2.38
C LYS A 262 -27.10 -14.97 2.77
N GLN A 263 -27.07 -15.88 1.80
CA GLN A 263 -26.94 -17.33 2.05
C GLN A 263 -25.62 -17.70 2.73
N ALA A 264 -24.58 -16.87 2.59
CA ALA A 264 -23.31 -17.07 3.27
C ALA A 264 -23.37 -16.74 4.78
N THR A 265 -24.37 -15.99 5.25
CA THR A 265 -24.53 -15.67 6.68
C THR A 265 -24.99 -16.87 7.50
N ASP A 266 -24.80 -16.78 8.82
CA ASP A 266 -25.26 -17.73 9.82
C ASP A 266 -25.92 -16.95 10.97
N GLU A 267 -27.19 -17.27 11.28
CA GLU A 267 -27.97 -16.59 12.32
C GLU A 267 -27.45 -16.89 13.73
N ASP A 268 -26.75 -18.02 13.92
CA ASP A 268 -26.22 -18.48 15.21
C ASP A 268 -24.76 -18.04 15.45
N ALA A 269 -24.19 -17.21 14.56
CA ALA A 269 -22.81 -16.76 14.60
C ALA A 269 -22.69 -15.24 14.42
N VAL A 270 -21.55 -14.68 14.83
CA VAL A 270 -21.17 -13.31 14.46
C VAL A 270 -20.61 -13.34 13.04
N ASN A 271 -21.32 -12.72 12.11
CA ASN A 271 -20.98 -12.67 10.69
C ASN A 271 -19.98 -11.53 10.41
N ILE A 272 -18.79 -11.88 9.94
CA ILE A 272 -17.73 -10.97 9.51
C ILE A 272 -17.61 -11.06 7.98
N ILE A 273 -17.66 -9.92 7.29
CA ILE A 273 -17.35 -9.85 5.87
C ILE A 273 -15.96 -9.27 5.66
N ASN A 274 -14.99 -10.10 5.34
CA ASN A 274 -13.64 -9.67 4.99
C ASN A 274 -13.65 -9.14 3.55
N TYR A 275 -13.72 -7.82 3.38
CA TYR A 275 -13.77 -7.17 2.08
C TYR A 275 -12.79 -5.99 2.00
N HIS A 276 -12.00 -5.95 0.93
CA HIS A 276 -10.91 -4.98 0.77
C HIS A 276 -11.37 -3.51 0.77
N VAL A 277 -12.52 -3.23 0.16
CA VAL A 277 -12.99 -1.84 0.01
C VAL A 277 -14.03 -1.49 1.09
N PRO A 278 -13.84 -0.39 1.85
CA PRO A 278 -14.67 -0.06 3.01
C PRO A 278 -15.96 0.67 2.60
N TYR A 279 -16.72 0.08 1.67
CA TYR A 279 -18.05 0.55 1.29
C TYR A 279 -19.07 -0.58 1.32
N GLY A 280 -20.35 -0.23 1.26
CA GLY A 280 -21.44 -1.21 1.21
C GLY A 280 -21.94 -1.65 2.59
N TRP A 281 -21.49 -1.01 3.67
CA TRP A 281 -21.89 -1.37 5.04
C TRP A 281 -23.41 -1.42 5.27
N ASP A 282 -24.16 -0.46 4.71
CA ASP A 282 -25.63 -0.46 4.80
C ASP A 282 -26.27 -1.69 4.12
N LEU A 283 -25.66 -2.17 3.04
CA LEU A 283 -26.11 -3.39 2.37
C LEU A 283 -25.76 -4.61 3.23
N PHE A 284 -24.51 -4.74 3.67
CA PHE A 284 -24.06 -5.90 4.44
C PHE A 284 -24.82 -6.05 5.76
N THR A 285 -25.11 -4.94 6.44
CA THR A 285 -25.95 -4.94 7.65
C THR A 285 -27.35 -5.50 7.35
N ARG A 286 -27.98 -5.09 6.24
CA ARG A 286 -29.30 -5.63 5.82
C ARG A 286 -29.26 -7.11 5.46
N LEU A 287 -28.10 -7.61 5.03
CA LEU A 287 -27.91 -9.02 4.69
C LEU A 287 -27.56 -9.89 5.90
N GLY A 288 -27.26 -9.30 7.06
CA GLY A 288 -27.00 -10.02 8.32
C GLY A 288 -25.54 -9.98 8.80
N TYR A 289 -24.66 -9.20 8.16
CA TYR A 289 -23.28 -9.04 8.61
C TYR A 289 -23.17 -8.08 9.80
N ASN A 290 -22.30 -8.42 10.75
CA ASN A 290 -22.10 -7.70 12.01
C ASN A 290 -20.80 -6.88 12.03
N LEU A 291 -19.83 -7.24 11.19
CA LEU A 291 -18.56 -6.54 11.04
C LEU A 291 -18.06 -6.63 9.59
N GLN A 292 -17.41 -5.57 9.12
CA GLN A 292 -16.61 -5.53 7.89
C GLN A 292 -15.16 -5.27 8.26
#